data_AF-A0A010SV60-F1
#
_entry.id   AF-A0A010SV60-F1
#
_cell.length_a   1.000
_cell.length_b   1.000
_cell.length_c   1.000
_cell.angle_alpha   90.00
_cell.angle_beta   90.00
_cell.angle_gamma   90.00
#
_symmetry.space_group_name_H-M   'P 1'
#
loop_
_entity.id
_entity.type
_entity.pdbx_description
1 polymer ?
#
loop_
_entity_poly.entity_id
_entity_poly.type
_entity_poly.pdbx_seq_one_letter_code
_entity_poly.pdbx_strand_id
1 'polypeptide(L)'
;MEIEEFGYKQELKRSLSLTDLVVYGMIFMIPIAPFGVYGYVNQEAPGIVPLAYIIGTVAMLFTALSYGSMARAFPIAGSVYSYAQRGLHPHIGFIAGCLMLLDYLLIPPLLYVYAAMALNHLYPDIPKVGFIIVSAILYNMGVDAQKLGGIWIAAGLVYLFFLNRIGASAVLPDPSNS
;
A
#
# COMPACT_ATOMS: atom_id res chain seq x y z
N MET A 1 5.62 18.83 27.04
CA MET A 1 6.97 18.46 26.58
C MET A 1 7.15 19.10 25.22
N GLU A 2 7.94 20.16 25.16
CA GLU A 2 8.22 20.83 23.89
C GLU A 2 9.30 20.05 23.14
N ILE A 3 9.21 20.03 21.81
CA ILE A 3 10.15 19.25 20.97
C ILE A 3 11.60 19.78 21.04
N GLU A 4 11.78 20.96 21.62
CA GLU A 4 13.07 21.62 21.84
C GLU A 4 13.93 20.87 22.85
N GLU A 5 13.32 20.18 23.84
CA GLU A 5 14.05 19.28 24.77
C GLU A 5 14.71 18.09 24.04
N PHE A 6 14.25 17.78 22.83
CA PHE A 6 14.82 16.73 21.98
C PHE A 6 15.78 17.26 20.91
N GLY A 7 16.12 18.56 20.94
CA GLY A 7 17.01 19.20 19.97
C GLY A 7 16.37 19.51 18.62
N TYR A 8 15.03 19.49 18.52
CA TYR A 8 14.30 19.81 17.28
C TYR A 8 13.71 21.22 17.33
N LYS A 9 13.79 21.93 16.19
CA LYS A 9 13.14 23.23 16.00
C LYS A 9 11.83 23.05 15.22
N GLN A 10 10.74 23.64 15.69
CA GLN A 10 9.44 23.56 15.01
C GLN A 10 9.46 24.44 13.74
N GLU A 11 9.60 23.84 12.56
CA GLU A 11 9.59 24.58 11.28
C GLU A 11 8.21 24.64 10.62
N LEU A 12 7.40 23.57 10.72
CA LEU A 12 6.06 23.52 10.15
C LEU A 12 4.98 23.88 11.17
N LYS A 13 3.85 24.45 10.73
CA LYS A 13 2.68 24.59 11.61
C LYS A 13 2.00 23.23 11.80
N ARG A 14 1.68 22.86 13.04
CA ARG A 14 0.86 21.68 13.34
C ARG A 14 -0.60 21.97 12.95
N SER A 15 -0.95 21.71 11.70
CA SER A 15 -2.31 21.93 11.16
C SER A 15 -3.16 20.65 11.09
N LEU A 16 -2.55 19.47 11.26
CA LEU A 16 -3.23 18.18 11.10
C LEU A 16 -4.12 17.89 12.33
N SER A 17 -5.43 17.72 12.09
CA SER A 17 -6.39 17.29 13.12
C SER A 17 -6.22 15.78 13.42
N LEU A 18 -6.70 15.34 14.59
CA LEU A 18 -6.81 13.91 14.90
C LEU A 18 -7.66 13.17 13.87
N THR A 19 -8.72 13.81 13.35
CA THR A 19 -9.56 13.25 12.30
C THR A 19 -8.78 13.03 11.02
N ASP A 20 -7.96 14.01 10.61
CA ASP A 20 -7.13 13.91 9.41
C ASP A 20 -6.09 12.79 9.55
N LEU A 21 -5.52 12.63 10.75
CA LEU A 21 -4.56 11.57 11.05
C LEU A 21 -5.22 10.18 10.99
N VAL A 22 -6.43 10.01 11.52
CA VAL A 22 -7.17 8.74 11.48
C VAL A 22 -7.57 8.40 10.04
N VAL A 23 -8.07 9.37 9.28
CA VAL A 23 -8.39 9.18 7.85
C VAL A 23 -7.15 8.79 7.06
N TYR A 24 -6.04 9.50 7.27
CA TYR A 24 -4.75 9.17 6.67
C TYR A 24 -4.31 7.73 7.02
N GLY A 25 -4.38 7.35 8.30
CA GLY A 25 -4.06 5.98 8.74
C GLY A 25 -4.92 4.91 8.08
N MET A 26 -6.23 5.15 7.95
CA MET A 26 -7.14 4.21 7.27
C MET A 26 -6.81 4.03 5.79
N ILE A 27 -6.45 5.11 5.09
CA ILE A 27 -6.03 5.05 3.68
C ILE A 27 -4.75 4.20 3.54
N PHE A 28 -3.79 4.38 4.45
CA PHE A 28 -2.52 3.64 4.42
C PHE A 28 -2.63 2.17 4.83
N MET A 29 -3.68 1.78 5.57
CA MET A 29 -3.85 0.38 6.03
C MET A 29 -4.34 -0.58 4.94
N ILE A 30 -4.76 -0.10 3.77
CA ILE A 30 -5.24 -0.91 2.63
C ILE A 30 -6.17 -2.05 3.10
N PRO A 31 -7.37 -1.74 3.63
CA PRO A 31 -8.26 -2.73 4.27
C PRO A 31 -8.73 -3.85 3.33
N ILE A 32 -8.57 -3.65 2.01
CA ILE A 32 -8.95 -4.61 0.97
C ILE A 32 -7.88 -5.71 0.81
N ALA A 33 -6.63 -5.48 1.24
CA ALA A 33 -5.51 -6.39 1.01
C ALA A 33 -5.75 -7.84 1.53
N PRO A 34 -6.30 -8.07 2.73
CA PRO A 34 -6.54 -9.42 3.23
C PRO A 34 -7.50 -10.25 2.34
N PHE A 35 -8.47 -9.60 1.68
CA PHE A 35 -9.45 -10.30 0.84
C PHE A 35 -8.80 -10.99 -0.36
N GLY A 36 -7.73 -10.41 -0.92
CA GLY A 36 -7.00 -11.02 -2.04
C GLY A 36 -6.23 -12.28 -1.64
N VAL A 37 -5.70 -12.31 -0.41
CA VAL A 37 -4.90 -13.44 0.09
C VAL A 37 -5.77 -14.54 0.69
N TYR A 38 -6.92 -14.18 1.26
CA TYR A 38 -7.86 -15.13 1.88
C TYR A 38 -8.18 -16.32 0.97
N GLY A 39 -8.51 -16.05 -0.30
CA GLY A 39 -8.91 -17.09 -1.26
C GLY A 39 -7.80 -18.08 -1.59
N TYR A 40 -6.54 -17.63 -1.62
CA TYR A 40 -5.38 -18.49 -1.85
C TYR A 40 -5.10 -19.37 -0.62
N VAL A 41 -5.02 -18.76 0.57
CA VAL A 41 -4.65 -19.47 1.80
C VAL A 41 -5.75 -20.45 2.24
N ASN A 42 -7.03 -20.12 2.02
CA ASN A 42 -8.13 -21.01 2.38
C ASN A 42 -8.22 -22.27 1.50
N GLN A 43 -7.63 -22.25 0.29
CA GLN A 43 -7.49 -23.46 -0.53
C GLN A 43 -6.47 -24.43 0.06
N GLU A 44 -5.37 -23.91 0.62
CA GLU A 44 -4.32 -24.73 1.23
C GLU A 44 -4.66 -25.17 2.66
N ALA A 45 -5.32 -24.30 3.45
CA ALA A 45 -5.63 -24.53 4.86
C ALA A 45 -7.12 -24.19 5.17
N PRO A 46 -8.07 -25.04 4.74
CA PRO A 46 -9.50 -24.76 4.87
C PRO A 46 -9.92 -24.62 6.35
N GLY A 47 -10.65 -23.54 6.66
CA GLY A 47 -11.26 -23.32 7.97
C GLY A 47 -10.36 -22.75 9.07
N ILE A 48 -9.03 -22.75 8.90
CA ILE A 48 -8.08 -22.15 9.86
C ILE A 48 -7.87 -20.65 9.63
N VAL A 49 -8.10 -20.17 8.41
CA VAL A 49 -7.81 -18.80 7.99
C VAL A 49 -8.46 -17.72 8.89
N PRO A 50 -9.74 -17.81 9.29
CA PRO A 50 -10.34 -16.82 10.20
C PRO A 50 -9.66 -16.77 11.58
N LEU A 51 -9.25 -17.93 12.11
CA LEU A 51 -8.56 -18.00 13.41
C LEU A 51 -7.20 -17.30 13.33
N ALA A 52 -6.46 -17.52 12.24
CA ALA A 52 -5.19 -16.84 11.99
C ALA A 52 -5.36 -15.31 11.94
N TYR A 53 -6.42 -14.80 11.31
CA TYR A 53 -6.72 -13.36 11.32
C TYR A 53 -7.06 -12.83 12.71
N ILE A 54 -7.79 -13.58 13.54
CA ILE A 54 -8.09 -13.16 14.92
C ILE A 54 -6.79 -13.07 15.73
N ILE A 55 -5.95 -14.10 15.68
CA ILE A 55 -4.66 -14.13 16.39
C ILE A 55 -3.77 -12.98 15.91
N GLY A 56 -3.67 -12.77 14.59
CA GLY A 56 -2.92 -11.67 14.00
C GLY A 56 -3.44 -10.30 14.44
N THR A 57 -4.76 -10.12 14.49
CA THR A 57 -5.39 -8.88 14.95
C THR A 57 -5.04 -8.59 16.41
N VAL A 58 -5.08 -9.61 17.28
CA VAL A 58 -4.68 -9.45 18.69
C VAL A 58 -3.21 -9.04 18.79
N ALA A 59 -2.31 -9.69 18.04
CA ALA A 59 -0.89 -9.32 18.02
C ALA A 59 -0.65 -7.89 17.51
N MET A 60 -1.37 -7.47 16.46
CA MET A 60 -1.31 -6.11 15.92
C MET A 60 -1.86 -5.07 16.90
N LEU A 61 -2.90 -5.40 17.67
CA LEU A 61 -3.43 -4.52 18.73
C LEU A 61 -2.37 -4.23 19.81
N PHE A 62 -1.66 -5.25 20.29
CA PHE A 62 -0.56 -5.05 21.23
C PHE A 62 0.54 -4.17 20.64
N THR A 63 0.86 -4.36 19.37
CA THR A 63 1.83 -3.53 18.64
C THR A 63 1.35 -2.07 18.58
N ALA A 64 0.10 -1.83 18.19
CA ALA A 64 -0.48 -0.50 18.10
C ALA A 64 -0.49 0.23 19.46
N LEU A 65 -0.83 -0.47 20.54
CA LEU A 65 -0.81 0.09 21.90
C LEU A 65 0.61 0.49 22.34
N SER A 66 1.60 -0.34 22.03
CA SER A 66 3.02 -0.04 22.28
C SER A 66 3.50 1.17 21.48
N TYR A 67 3.14 1.26 20.21
CA TYR A 67 3.45 2.44 19.39
C TYR A 67 2.76 3.70 19.91
N GLY A 68 1.52 3.59 20.35
CA GLY A 68 0.76 4.71 20.92
C GLY A 68 1.29 5.19 22.29
N SER A 69 1.91 4.32 23.09
CA SER A 69 2.60 4.75 24.32
C SER A 69 3.92 5.45 24.00
N MET A 70 4.71 4.92 23.06
CA MET A 70 5.97 5.53 22.63
C MET A 70 5.77 6.87 21.92
N ALA A 71 4.77 7.00 21.06
CA ALA A 71 4.44 8.26 20.37
C ALA A 71 4.04 9.38 21.34
N ARG A 72 3.44 9.04 22.49
CA ARG A 72 3.14 10.00 23.56
C ARG A 72 4.38 10.36 24.40
N ALA A 73 5.27 9.40 24.63
CA ALA A 73 6.51 9.62 25.37
C ALA A 73 7.54 10.45 24.58
N PHE A 74 7.63 10.23 23.26
CA PHE A 74 8.55 10.91 22.35
C PHE A 74 7.76 11.56 21.21
N PRO A 75 7.21 12.78 21.40
CA PRO A 75 6.36 13.47 20.42
C PRO A 75 7.17 14.10 19.28
N ILE A 76 8.08 13.32 18.68
CA ILE A 76 8.99 13.69 17.61
C ILE A 76 8.70 12.89 16.34
N ALA A 77 8.90 13.51 15.18
CA ALA A 77 8.78 12.84 13.90
C ALA A 77 10.01 11.95 13.66
N GLY A 78 9.83 10.64 13.67
CA GLY A 78 10.95 9.72 13.45
C GLY A 78 10.66 8.22 13.58
N SER A 79 9.41 7.83 13.85
CA SER A 79 8.93 6.45 13.84
C SER A 79 9.80 5.49 14.69
N VAL A 80 9.79 4.20 14.37
CA VAL A 80 10.48 3.12 15.09
C VAL A 80 11.97 3.38 15.27
N TYR A 81 12.65 3.97 14.28
CA TYR A 81 14.06 4.34 14.39
C TYR A 81 14.27 5.23 15.62
N SER A 82 13.47 6.29 15.74
CA SER A 82 13.60 7.24 16.85
C SER A 82 13.18 6.65 18.18
N TYR A 83 12.16 5.79 18.21
CA TYR A 83 11.71 5.11 19.42
C TYR A 83 12.74 4.09 19.92
N ALA A 84 13.29 3.25 19.03
CA ALA A 84 14.29 2.25 19.38
C ALA A 84 15.64 2.86 19.76
N GLN A 85 16.04 3.93 19.08
CA GLN A 85 17.28 4.65 19.40
C GLN A 85 17.23 5.27 20.80
N ARG A 86 16.08 5.85 21.18
CA ARG A 86 15.91 6.56 22.46
C ARG A 86 15.48 5.66 23.62
N GLY A 87 14.76 4.57 23.33
CA GLY A 87 14.29 3.63 24.34
C GLY A 87 15.25 2.49 24.67
N LEU A 88 16.13 2.09 23.74
CA LEU A 88 17.03 0.95 23.92
C LEU A 88 18.51 1.35 23.80
N HIS A 89 18.98 1.56 22.56
CA HIS A 89 20.38 1.89 22.29
C HIS A 89 20.55 2.39 20.85
N PRO A 90 21.54 3.27 20.54
CA PRO A 90 21.81 3.75 19.19
C PRO A 90 21.99 2.67 18.12
N HIS A 91 22.68 1.56 18.43
CA HIS A 91 22.88 0.46 17.48
C HIS A 91 21.58 -0.26 17.10
N ILE A 92 20.68 -0.46 18.05
CA ILE A 92 19.38 -1.09 17.80
C ILE A 92 18.51 -0.14 16.97
N GLY A 93 18.58 1.17 17.27
CA GLY A 93 17.99 2.21 16.44
C GLY A 93 18.44 2.11 14.99
N PHE A 94 19.76 2.03 14.74
CA PHE A 94 20.30 1.89 13.39
C PHE A 94 19.78 0.65 12.65
N ILE A 95 19.77 -0.53 13.30
CA ILE A 95 19.24 -1.76 12.71
C ILE A 95 17.74 -1.62 12.40
N ALA A 96 16.95 -1.06 13.31
CA ALA A 96 15.53 -0.81 13.09
C ALA A 96 15.28 0.15 11.91
N GLY A 97 16.12 1.19 11.78
CA GLY A 97 16.10 2.09 10.63
C GLY A 97 16.42 1.37 9.32
N CYS A 98 17.46 0.53 9.30
CA CYS A 98 17.82 -0.27 8.12
C CYS A 98 16.70 -1.24 7.72
N LEU A 99 16.07 -1.92 8.68
CA LEU A 99 14.93 -2.81 8.42
C LEU A 99 13.72 -2.04 7.89
N MET A 100 13.44 -0.86 8.45
CA MET A 100 12.35 -0.01 7.97
C MET A 100 12.61 0.49 6.54
N LEU A 101 13.83 0.90 6.21
CA LEU A 101 14.20 1.28 4.85
C LEU A 101 14.03 0.11 3.88
N LEU A 102 14.44 -1.09 4.29
CA LEU A 102 14.27 -2.29 3.48
C LEU A 102 12.78 -2.59 3.26
N ASP A 103 11.96 -2.50 4.30
CA ASP A 103 10.51 -2.69 4.19
C ASP A 103 9.87 -1.71 3.19
N TYR A 104 10.18 -0.41 3.32
CA TYR A 104 9.73 0.60 2.36
C TYR A 104 10.22 0.39 0.93
N LEU A 105 11.41 -0.19 0.75
CA LEU A 105 11.95 -0.51 -0.57
C LEU A 105 11.28 -1.74 -1.19
N LEU A 106 10.89 -2.72 -0.38
CA LEU A 106 10.32 -4.00 -0.83
C LEU A 106 8.81 -3.93 -1.09
N ILE A 107 8.08 -3.06 -0.38
CA ILE A 107 6.62 -2.94 -0.53
C ILE A 107 6.20 -2.59 -1.98
N PRO A 108 6.78 -1.59 -2.69
CA PRO A 108 6.32 -1.23 -4.02
C PRO A 108 6.52 -2.34 -5.07
N PRO A 109 7.70 -2.97 -5.20
CA PRO A 109 7.88 -4.15 -6.06
C PRO A 109 6.88 -5.27 -5.77
N LEU A 110 6.60 -5.54 -4.49
CA LEU A 110 5.65 -6.57 -4.09
C LEU A 110 4.24 -6.22 -4.59
N LEU A 111 3.80 -4.97 -4.43
CA LEU A 111 2.53 -4.48 -4.95
C LEU A 111 2.43 -4.61 -6.48
N TYR A 112 3.52 -4.38 -7.23
CA TYR A 112 3.55 -4.59 -8.68
C TYR A 112 3.32 -6.04 -9.06
N VAL A 113 3.95 -6.98 -8.36
CA VAL A 113 3.77 -8.42 -8.61
C VAL A 113 2.32 -8.82 -8.36
N TYR A 114 1.73 -8.40 -7.23
CA TYR A 114 0.33 -8.69 -6.92
C TYR A 114 -0.64 -8.08 -7.96
N ALA A 115 -0.40 -6.83 -8.38
CA ALA A 115 -1.20 -6.20 -9.42
C ALA A 115 -1.09 -6.94 -10.75
N ALA A 116 0.12 -7.36 -11.14
CA ALA A 116 0.33 -8.16 -12.33
C ALA A 116 -0.38 -9.52 -12.24
N MET A 117 -0.34 -10.21 -11.10
CA MET A 117 -1.08 -11.45 -10.89
C MET A 117 -2.60 -11.26 -11.04
N ALA A 118 -3.16 -10.20 -10.44
CA ALA A 118 -4.57 -9.88 -10.55
C ALA A 118 -4.99 -9.56 -11.99
N LEU A 119 -4.19 -8.78 -12.72
CA LEU A 119 -4.45 -8.47 -14.14
C LEU A 119 -4.36 -9.71 -15.02
N ASN A 120 -3.41 -10.61 -14.77
CA ASN A 120 -3.30 -11.88 -15.50
C ASN A 120 -4.55 -12.75 -15.35
N HIS A 121 -5.17 -12.73 -14.18
CA HIS A 121 -6.41 -13.47 -13.94
C HIS A 121 -7.59 -12.87 -14.72
N LEU A 122 -7.61 -11.55 -14.91
CA LEU A 122 -8.70 -10.84 -15.60
C LEU A 122 -8.52 -10.81 -17.13
N TYR A 123 -7.29 -10.70 -17.63
CA TYR A 123 -6.99 -10.53 -19.05
C TYR A 123 -5.73 -11.35 -19.46
N PRO A 124 -5.89 -12.65 -19.75
CA PRO A 124 -4.77 -13.55 -20.07
C PRO A 124 -4.04 -13.23 -21.39
N ASP A 125 -4.68 -12.50 -22.31
CA ASP A 125 -4.16 -12.19 -23.66
C ASP A 125 -3.30 -10.91 -23.73
N ILE A 126 -3.14 -10.16 -22.63
CA ILE A 126 -2.41 -8.89 -22.63
C ILE A 126 -0.92 -9.09 -22.28
N PRO A 127 0.05 -8.46 -22.99
CA PRO A 127 1.47 -8.60 -22.71
C PRO A 127 1.88 -8.04 -21.34
N LYS A 128 2.09 -8.97 -20.41
CA LYS A 128 2.39 -8.81 -18.97
C LYS A 128 3.55 -7.85 -18.68
N VAL A 129 4.57 -7.91 -19.52
CA VAL A 129 5.81 -7.13 -19.38
C VAL A 129 5.56 -5.64 -19.61
N GLY A 130 4.64 -5.27 -20.51
CA GLY A 130 4.32 -3.88 -20.80
C GLY A 130 3.69 -3.14 -19.61
N PHE A 131 2.74 -3.77 -18.92
CA PHE A 131 2.09 -3.17 -17.75
C PHE A 131 3.03 -3.07 -16.54
N ILE A 132 3.88 -4.07 -16.31
CA ILE A 132 4.88 -4.03 -15.24
C ILE A 132 5.87 -2.89 -15.50
N ILE A 133 6.35 -2.72 -16.74
CA ILE A 133 7.26 -1.64 -17.11
C ILE A 133 6.59 -0.26 -16.99
N VAL A 134 5.38 -0.10 -17.55
CA VAL A 134 4.65 1.18 -17.50
C VAL A 134 4.33 1.58 -16.06
N SER A 135 3.90 0.63 -15.23
CA SER A 135 3.56 0.90 -13.83
C SER A 135 4.82 1.18 -12.97
N ALA A 136 5.93 0.48 -13.20
CA ALA A 136 7.21 0.78 -12.58
C ALA A 136 7.77 2.16 -12.98
N ILE A 137 7.57 2.57 -14.24
CA ILE A 137 7.91 3.91 -14.73
C ILE A 137 7.02 4.96 -14.06
N LEU A 138 5.70 4.77 -14.02
CA LEU A 138 4.75 5.71 -13.40
C LEU A 138 5.04 5.92 -11.90
N TYR A 139 5.47 4.89 -11.19
CA TYR A 139 5.88 5.00 -9.78
C TYR A 139 7.10 5.89 -9.57
N ASN A 140 8.10 5.75 -10.46
CA ASN A 140 9.36 6.49 -10.38
C ASN A 140 9.29 7.86 -11.07
N MET A 141 8.19 8.17 -11.76
CA MET A 141 7.99 9.48 -12.39
C MET A 141 7.61 10.55 -11.36
N GLY A 142 8.03 11.79 -11.62
CA GLY A 142 7.68 12.94 -10.79
C GLY A 142 6.17 13.13 -10.65
N VAL A 143 5.76 13.76 -9.54
CA VAL A 143 4.36 13.88 -9.08
C VAL A 143 3.41 14.43 -10.17
N ASP A 144 3.92 15.27 -11.07
CA ASP A 144 3.16 15.85 -12.19
C ASP A 144 2.83 14.82 -13.28
N ALA A 145 3.74 13.90 -13.54
CA ALA A 145 3.54 12.81 -14.50
C ALA A 145 2.63 11.70 -13.95
N GLN A 146 2.65 11.47 -12.63
CA GLN A 146 1.68 10.57 -11.98
C GLN A 146 0.24 11.09 -12.09
N LYS A 147 0.04 12.41 -11.95
CA LYS A 147 -1.28 13.04 -12.15
C LYS A 147 -1.77 12.89 -13.60
N LEU A 148 -0.90 13.17 -14.58
CA LEU A 148 -1.22 13.01 -16.00
C LEU A 148 -1.51 11.55 -16.39
N GLY A 149 -0.72 10.61 -15.88
CA GLY A 149 -0.94 9.17 -16.09
C GLY A 149 -2.24 8.68 -15.46
N GLY A 150 -2.55 9.12 -14.23
CA GLY A 150 -3.80 8.80 -13.54
C GLY A 150 -5.04 9.32 -14.29
N ILE A 151 -4.97 10.55 -14.81
CA ILE A 151 -6.05 11.14 -15.64
C ILE A 151 -6.26 10.31 -16.92
N TRP A 152 -5.18 9.87 -17.56
CA TRP A 152 -5.24 9.04 -18.77
C TRP A 152 -5.86 7.66 -18.51
N ILE A 153 -5.51 7.01 -17.40
CA ILE A 153 -6.11 5.72 -17.01
C ILE A 153 -7.58 5.88 -16.66
N ALA A 154 -7.95 6.94 -15.92
CA ALA A 154 -9.35 7.23 -15.63
C ALA A 154 -10.16 7.47 -16.90
N ALA A 155 -9.61 8.23 -17.86
CA ALA A 155 -10.22 8.42 -19.17
C ALA A 155 -10.36 7.09 -19.94
N GLY A 156 -9.32 6.23 -19.91
CA GLY A 156 -9.36 4.90 -20.50
C GLY A 156 -10.43 3.98 -19.89
N LEU A 157 -10.60 4.02 -18.56
CA LEU A 157 -11.63 3.26 -17.86
C LEU A 157 -13.04 3.79 -18.16
N VAL A 158 -13.22 5.10 -18.27
CA VAL A 158 -14.50 5.71 -18.69
C VAL A 158 -14.82 5.34 -20.14
N TYR A 159 -13.81 5.36 -21.02
CA TYR A 159 -13.96 4.95 -22.41
C TYR A 159 -14.33 3.47 -22.54
N LEU A 160 -13.65 2.59 -21.81
CA LEU A 160 -13.99 1.15 -21.76
C LEU A 160 -15.38 0.91 -21.16
N PHE A 161 -15.77 1.66 -20.13
CA PHE A 161 -17.12 1.59 -19.56
C PHE A 161 -18.18 2.02 -20.57
N PHE A 162 -17.92 3.08 -21.35
CA PHE A 162 -18.80 3.51 -22.44
C PHE A 162 -18.88 2.48 -23.57
N LEU A 163 -17.74 1.89 -23.97
CA LEU A 163 -17.70 0.81 -24.95
C LEU A 163 -18.46 -0.43 -24.47
N ASN A 164 -18.36 -0.79 -23.20
CA ASN A 164 -19.13 -1.89 -22.61
C ASN A 164 -20.64 -1.58 -22.61
N ARG A 165 -21.02 -0.33 -22.31
CA ARG A 165 -22.41 0.14 -22.37
C ARG A 165 -22.99 0.22 -23.78
N ILE A 166 -22.17 0.45 -24.79
CA ILE A 166 -22.58 0.56 -26.21
C ILE A 166 -22.47 -0.81 -26.93
N GLY A 167 -21.59 -1.70 -26.47
CA GLY A 167 -21.12 -2.87 -27.19
C GLY A 167 -21.46 -4.23 -26.55
N ALA A 168 -22.68 -4.41 -26.03
CA ALA A 168 -23.25 -5.75 -25.96
C ALA A 168 -23.73 -6.16 -27.37
N SER A 169 -22.79 -6.47 -28.28
CA SER A 169 -22.94 -7.24 -29.55
C SER A 169 -21.74 -7.03 -30.49
N ALA A 170 -20.49 -7.14 -30.03
CA ALA A 170 -19.38 -7.38 -30.95
C ALA A 170 -19.20 -8.90 -31.10
N VAL A 171 -20.12 -9.53 -31.83
CA VAL A 171 -19.93 -10.88 -32.37
C VAL A 171 -18.65 -10.84 -33.20
N LEU A 172 -17.63 -11.59 -32.79
CA LEU A 172 -16.41 -11.77 -33.56
C LEU A 172 -16.80 -12.39 -34.92
N PRO A 173 -16.38 -11.83 -36.07
CA PRO A 173 -16.59 -12.48 -37.35
C PRO A 173 -15.86 -13.82 -37.38
N ASP A 174 -16.61 -14.89 -37.66
CA ASP A 174 -16.09 -16.24 -37.87
C ASP A 174 -15.16 -16.24 -39.10
N PRO A 175 -13.90 -16.69 -38.97
CA PRO A 175 -12.94 -16.70 -40.08
C PRO A 175 -13.25 -17.76 -41.17
N SER A 176 -14.39 -18.46 -41.13
CA SER A 176 -14.77 -19.48 -42.14
C SER A 176 -15.56 -18.98 -43.35
N ASN A 177 -15.77 -17.67 -43.51
CA ASN A 177 -16.38 -17.07 -44.72
C ASN A 177 -15.44 -16.02 -45.36
N SER A 178 -14.46 -16.52 -46.12
CA SER A 178 -13.93 -15.89 -47.33
C SER A 178 -13.12 -16.91 -48.12
#